data_AF-A0A9D8MPT4-F1
#
_entry.id   AF-A0A9D8MPT4-F1
#
_cell.length_a   1.000
_cell.length_b   1.000
_cell.length_c   1.000
_cell.angle_alpha   90.00
_cell.angle_beta   90.00
_cell.angle_gamma   90.00
#
_symmetry.space_group_name_H-M   'P 1'
#
loop_
_entity.id
_entity.type
_entity.pdbx_description
1 polymer ?
#
loop_
_entity_poly.entity_id
_entity_poly.type
_entity_poly.pdbx_seq_one_letter_code
_entity_poly.pdbx_strand_id
1 'polypeptide(L)'
;VVYCGEIKTAPSAIIQALINKSAAAKKSKSYLDYAQLMNWCAKATRMEVRTNADSPTQAAAAIAFGATGIGLCRTEHMFFEGDRIYAVREMIMSTTVEGREAALKKLLPYQRADFIGIFKELKGLPATIRLLDPPLHEFLPKANEEGEMNETCKKTGLTREFILQRIGELHEANPMLGHRGCRLGVAYPEITRMQARAIFEAAAEVIKKKIKCKPEIMVPLVGFKKELDLQVAIINEVAAAVMKEKKIRIPYMVGTMIEVPRGALTADEIAQTAQFFSFGTNDLTQMTLGMSRDDSGKFLPAYQNAEIVTGNPFASIDQTGVGKLIRMAVAGGRQTRPDIKLGICGEHGGDPASVKFCNSLGLTYVSCSPYRVPTARLAAAQAALEQEECCCCCGKGDKCCKNEGKAKTAKTAKVASKAAKASAPVKAAKTAKKAAKKPAKKTAKK
;
A
#
# COMPACT_ATOMS: atom_id res chain seq x y z
N VAL A 1 -18.36 -19.28 -39.08
CA VAL A 1 -19.54 -19.31 -38.19
C VAL A 1 -19.06 -19.73 -36.82
N VAL A 2 -18.99 -18.81 -35.86
CA VAL A 2 -18.82 -19.16 -34.44
C VAL A 2 -20.22 -19.44 -33.93
N TYR A 3 -20.53 -20.69 -33.59
CA TYR A 3 -21.84 -21.04 -33.04
C TYR A 3 -21.92 -20.51 -31.60
N CYS A 4 -23.01 -19.82 -31.25
CA CYS A 4 -23.33 -19.50 -29.86
C CYS A 4 -23.63 -20.82 -29.12
N GLY A 5 -22.76 -21.19 -28.18
CA GLY A 5 -22.89 -22.33 -27.29
C GLY A 5 -21.93 -22.19 -26.10
N GLU A 6 -22.24 -22.87 -24.98
CA GLU A 6 -21.42 -22.82 -23.77
C GLU A 6 -20.08 -23.54 -23.98
N ILE A 7 -19.02 -22.78 -24.30
CA ILE A 7 -17.65 -23.30 -24.20
C ILE A 7 -17.35 -23.48 -22.71
N LYS A 8 -17.29 -24.73 -22.26
CA LYS A 8 -16.90 -25.06 -20.87
C LYS A 8 -15.47 -24.59 -20.64
N THR A 9 -15.32 -23.52 -19.89
CA THR A 9 -14.02 -23.04 -19.42
C THR A 9 -13.62 -23.81 -18.16
N ALA A 10 -12.31 -23.99 -17.96
CA ALA A 10 -11.78 -24.62 -16.75
C ALA A 10 -10.61 -23.79 -16.21
N PRO A 11 -10.40 -23.74 -14.88
CA PRO A 11 -9.21 -23.14 -14.31
C PRO A 11 -7.94 -23.85 -14.81
N SER A 12 -6.80 -23.17 -14.77
CA SER A 12 -5.52 -23.80 -15.14
C SER A 12 -5.21 -25.02 -14.28
N ALA A 13 -4.44 -25.97 -14.80
CA ALA A 13 -4.03 -27.16 -14.05
C ALA A 13 -3.30 -26.81 -12.74
N ILE A 14 -2.58 -25.69 -12.70
CA ILE A 14 -1.92 -25.17 -11.49
C ILE A 14 -2.97 -24.77 -10.43
N ILE A 15 -4.00 -24.01 -10.82
CA ILE A 15 -5.09 -23.61 -9.91
C ILE A 15 -5.85 -24.84 -9.43
N GLN A 16 -6.19 -25.76 -10.33
CA GLN A 16 -6.88 -26.99 -9.96
C GLN A 16 -6.05 -27.85 -8.98
N ALA A 17 -4.73 -27.91 -9.15
CA ALA A 17 -3.84 -28.68 -8.29
C ALA A 17 -3.64 -28.05 -6.90
N LEU A 18 -3.44 -26.73 -6.84
CA LEU A 18 -3.10 -26.01 -5.60
C LEU A 18 -4.33 -25.58 -4.80
N ILE A 19 -5.33 -25.00 -5.47
CA ILE A 19 -6.50 -24.41 -4.83
C ILE A 19 -7.61 -25.45 -4.68
N ASN A 20 -7.97 -26.11 -5.77
CA ASN A 20 -9.04 -27.12 -5.76
C ASN A 20 -8.56 -28.49 -5.26
N LYS A 21 -7.25 -28.62 -4.97
CA LYS A 21 -6.61 -29.83 -4.45
C LYS A 21 -6.82 -31.08 -5.32
N SER A 22 -7.02 -30.91 -6.62
CA SER A 22 -7.24 -32.01 -7.58
C SER A 22 -6.01 -32.90 -7.72
N ALA A 23 -6.14 -34.18 -7.39
CA ALA A 23 -5.07 -35.17 -7.52
C ALA A 23 -4.68 -35.42 -8.99
N ALA A 24 -5.64 -35.36 -9.91
CA ALA A 24 -5.39 -35.50 -11.34
C ALA A 24 -4.56 -34.31 -11.87
N ALA A 25 -4.90 -33.09 -11.47
CA ALA A 25 -4.19 -31.90 -11.89
C ALA A 25 -2.73 -31.86 -11.39
N LYS A 26 -2.46 -32.44 -10.20
CA LYS A 26 -1.10 -32.59 -9.66
C LYS A 26 -0.20 -33.52 -10.47
N LYS A 27 -0.77 -34.39 -11.31
CA LYS A 27 -0.02 -35.25 -12.24
C LYS A 27 0.18 -34.62 -13.61
N SER A 28 -0.43 -33.46 -13.87
CA SER A 28 -0.27 -32.78 -15.16
C SER A 28 1.15 -32.26 -15.33
N LYS A 29 1.67 -32.33 -16.57
CA LYS A 29 2.99 -31.80 -16.92
C LYS A 29 3.14 -30.33 -16.52
N SER A 30 2.14 -29.50 -16.81
CA SER A 30 2.15 -28.07 -16.47
C SER A 30 2.31 -27.80 -14.97
N TYR A 31 1.70 -28.62 -14.10
CA TYR A 31 1.90 -28.49 -12.66
C TYR A 31 3.29 -28.95 -12.21
N LEU A 32 3.79 -30.06 -12.76
CA LEU A 32 5.12 -30.59 -12.42
C LEU A 32 6.23 -29.61 -12.82
N ASP A 33 6.15 -29.04 -14.03
CA ASP A 33 7.08 -28.02 -14.52
C ASP A 33 7.04 -26.77 -13.62
N TYR A 34 5.83 -26.32 -13.25
CA TYR A 34 5.62 -25.22 -12.32
C TYR A 34 6.23 -25.51 -10.94
N ALA A 35 5.97 -26.69 -10.37
CA ALA A 35 6.46 -27.07 -9.05
C ALA A 35 7.99 -27.14 -9.03
N GLN A 36 8.60 -27.67 -10.10
CA GLN A 36 10.05 -27.71 -10.27
C GLN A 36 10.64 -26.30 -10.34
N LEU A 37 10.06 -25.40 -11.14
CA LEU A 37 10.49 -24.01 -11.24
C LEU A 37 10.38 -23.29 -9.89
N MET A 38 9.26 -23.45 -9.18
CA MET A 38 9.06 -22.83 -7.86
C MET A 38 10.00 -23.38 -6.79
N ASN A 39 10.43 -24.64 -6.90
CA ASN A 39 11.45 -25.23 -6.05
C ASN A 39 12.82 -24.59 -6.31
N TRP A 40 13.19 -24.37 -7.57
CA TRP A 40 14.42 -23.61 -7.90
C TRP A 40 14.34 -22.17 -7.39
N CYS A 41 13.20 -21.50 -7.58
CA CYS A 41 13.01 -20.15 -7.06
C CYS A 41 13.21 -20.12 -5.55
N ALA A 42 12.64 -21.06 -4.79
CA ALA A 42 12.79 -21.13 -3.34
C ALA A 42 14.25 -21.24 -2.85
N LYS A 43 15.15 -21.84 -3.65
CA LYS A 43 16.58 -21.95 -3.32
C LYS A 43 17.35 -20.65 -3.59
N ALA A 44 16.96 -19.92 -4.63
CA ALA A 44 17.62 -18.69 -5.07
C ALA A 44 17.11 -17.44 -4.34
N THR A 45 15.81 -17.37 -4.03
CA THR A 45 15.19 -16.20 -3.40
C THR A 45 15.85 -15.85 -2.07
N ARG A 46 16.11 -14.55 -1.84
CA ARG A 46 16.62 -14.00 -0.57
C ARG A 46 15.59 -13.09 0.12
N MET A 47 14.95 -12.22 -0.66
CA MET A 47 13.85 -11.36 -0.21
C MET A 47 12.55 -12.17 -0.09
N GLU A 48 11.84 -12.03 1.03
CA GLU A 48 10.58 -12.74 1.25
C GLU A 48 9.48 -12.27 0.27
N VAL A 49 8.56 -13.18 -0.08
CA VAL A 49 7.38 -12.86 -0.90
C VAL A 49 6.13 -13.13 -0.08
N ARG A 50 5.52 -12.06 0.41
CA ARG A 50 4.26 -12.07 1.15
C ARG A 50 3.09 -11.80 0.21
N THR A 51 1.87 -11.87 0.74
CA THR A 51 0.64 -11.61 -0.01
C THR A 51 -0.13 -10.42 0.55
N ASN A 52 -0.89 -9.76 -0.32
CA ASN A 52 -1.99 -8.89 0.05
C ASN A 52 -3.25 -9.77 0.09
N ALA A 53 -3.82 -10.00 1.27
CA ALA A 53 -4.97 -10.88 1.45
C ALA A 53 -5.77 -10.44 2.67
N ASP A 54 -7.09 -10.33 2.48
CA ASP A 54 -8.00 -9.68 3.42
C ASP A 54 -9.00 -10.68 4.03
N SER A 55 -8.99 -11.93 3.56
CA SER A 55 -9.87 -13.00 4.04
C SER A 55 -9.12 -14.33 4.25
N PRO A 56 -9.66 -15.25 5.06
CA PRO A 56 -9.05 -16.57 5.25
C PRO A 56 -8.88 -17.36 3.95
N THR A 57 -9.85 -17.26 3.03
CA THR A 57 -9.79 -17.97 1.73
C THR A 57 -8.68 -17.42 0.84
N GLN A 58 -8.50 -16.11 0.80
CA GLN A 58 -7.39 -15.47 0.08
C GLN A 58 -6.03 -15.82 0.71
N ALA A 59 -5.95 -15.83 2.04
CA ALA A 59 -4.74 -16.23 2.76
C ALA A 59 -4.36 -17.69 2.43
N ALA A 60 -5.31 -18.62 2.50
CA ALA A 60 -5.09 -20.02 2.16
C ALA A 60 -4.60 -20.19 0.71
N ALA A 61 -5.21 -19.48 -0.25
CA ALA A 61 -4.81 -19.50 -1.65
C ALA A 61 -3.37 -18.98 -1.84
N ALA A 62 -3.02 -17.87 -1.20
CA ALA A 62 -1.68 -17.30 -1.30
C ALA A 62 -0.60 -18.21 -0.68
N ILE A 63 -0.89 -18.82 0.47
CA ILE A 63 0.01 -19.80 1.09
C ILE A 63 0.18 -21.02 0.18
N ALA A 64 -0.87 -21.47 -0.51
CA ALA A 64 -0.76 -22.55 -1.50
C ALA A 64 0.17 -22.20 -2.68
N PHE A 65 0.25 -20.91 -3.07
CA PHE A 65 1.23 -20.40 -4.05
C PHE A 65 2.63 -20.15 -3.47
N GLY A 66 2.82 -20.38 -2.17
CA GLY A 66 4.11 -20.26 -1.47
C GLY A 66 4.40 -18.86 -0.91
N ALA A 67 3.38 -18.06 -0.62
CA ALA A 67 3.58 -16.81 0.13
C ALA A 67 4.12 -17.10 1.53
N THR A 68 5.02 -16.26 2.04
CA THR A 68 5.66 -16.41 3.35
C THR A 68 5.00 -15.57 4.45
N GLY A 69 3.75 -15.17 4.24
CA GLY A 69 2.94 -14.38 5.17
C GLY A 69 2.06 -13.37 4.44
N ILE A 70 1.36 -12.53 5.20
CA ILE A 70 0.55 -11.42 4.66
C ILE A 70 1.29 -10.11 4.89
N GLY A 71 1.64 -9.38 3.83
CA GLY A 71 2.27 -8.06 3.92
C GLY A 71 1.27 -6.91 3.92
N LEU A 72 0.00 -7.18 3.59
CA LEU A 72 -1.11 -6.23 3.72
C LEU A 72 -2.44 -6.98 3.84
N CYS A 73 -3.11 -6.87 4.98
CA CYS A 73 -4.51 -7.20 5.19
C CYS A 73 -5.28 -5.88 5.40
N ARG A 74 -6.18 -5.56 4.48
CA ARG A 74 -7.04 -4.38 4.50
C ARG A 74 -8.28 -4.65 5.33
N THR A 75 -8.48 -3.88 6.39
CA THR A 75 -9.59 -4.09 7.31
C THR A 75 -10.91 -3.56 6.78
N GLU A 76 -10.85 -2.58 5.90
CA GLU A 76 -12.01 -1.99 5.22
C GLU A 76 -12.82 -3.01 4.41
N HIS A 77 -12.15 -3.96 3.73
CA HIS A 77 -12.82 -5.00 2.97
C HIS A 77 -13.64 -5.96 3.84
N MET A 78 -13.28 -6.08 5.12
CA MET A 78 -13.98 -6.94 6.09
C MET A 78 -15.34 -6.34 6.50
N PHE A 79 -15.59 -5.06 6.21
CA PHE A 79 -16.81 -4.36 6.58
C PHE A 79 -17.90 -4.36 5.51
N PHE A 80 -17.55 -4.59 4.25
CA PHE A 80 -18.50 -4.58 3.13
C PHE A 80 -19.32 -5.87 3.02
N GLU A 81 -19.00 -6.91 3.80
CA GLU A 81 -19.69 -8.21 3.72
C GLU A 81 -20.97 -8.25 4.57
N GLY A 82 -22.11 -8.50 3.92
CA GLY A 82 -23.41 -8.76 4.57
C GLY A 82 -23.88 -7.62 5.46
N ASP A 83 -24.46 -7.95 6.62
CA ASP A 83 -25.03 -6.96 7.56
C ASP A 83 -23.98 -6.10 8.30
N ARG A 84 -22.68 -6.34 8.08
CA ARG A 84 -21.59 -5.61 8.76
C ARG A 84 -21.56 -4.12 8.35
N ILE A 85 -21.94 -3.83 7.11
CA ILE A 85 -21.94 -2.47 6.57
C ILE A 85 -22.87 -1.55 7.38
N TYR A 86 -23.99 -2.07 7.89
CA TYR A 86 -24.93 -1.27 8.68
C TYR A 86 -24.35 -0.85 10.02
N ALA A 87 -23.57 -1.70 10.68
CA ALA A 87 -22.89 -1.32 11.92
C ALA A 87 -21.78 -0.27 11.67
N VAL A 88 -21.13 -0.29 10.51
CA VAL A 88 -20.22 0.80 10.10
C VAL A 88 -21.00 2.08 9.84
N ARG A 89 -22.14 2.01 9.16
CA ARG A 89 -23.00 3.17 8.92
C ARG A 89 -23.50 3.79 10.24
N GLU A 90 -23.96 2.99 11.18
CA GLU A 90 -24.34 3.46 12.52
C GLU A 90 -23.19 4.19 13.23
N MET A 91 -21.97 3.65 13.14
CA MET A 91 -20.77 4.31 13.69
C MET A 91 -20.53 5.68 13.02
N ILE A 92 -20.60 5.76 11.69
CA ILE A 92 -20.37 7.02 10.95
C ILE A 92 -21.44 8.08 11.24
N MET A 93 -22.67 7.61 11.43
CA MET A 93 -23.84 8.44 11.70
C MET A 93 -23.90 8.94 13.15
N SER A 94 -23.21 8.26 14.07
CA SER A 94 -23.19 8.62 15.49
C SER A 94 -22.40 9.89 15.75
N THR A 95 -23.05 10.87 16.37
CA THR A 95 -22.44 12.15 16.77
C THR A 95 -21.74 12.09 18.13
N THR A 96 -22.07 11.09 18.96
CA THR A 96 -21.49 10.88 20.29
C THR A 96 -20.47 9.74 20.30
N VAL A 97 -19.55 9.78 21.27
CA VAL A 97 -18.55 8.70 21.47
C VAL A 97 -19.27 7.41 21.85
N GLU A 98 -20.26 7.48 22.73
CA GLU A 98 -21.01 6.34 23.24
C GLU A 98 -21.77 5.63 22.12
N GLY A 99 -22.35 6.39 21.19
CA GLY A 99 -23.02 5.84 20.01
C GLY A 99 -22.05 5.11 19.08
N ARG A 100 -20.87 5.72 18.85
CA ARG A 100 -19.80 5.09 18.06
C ARG A 100 -19.30 3.81 18.70
N GLU A 101 -19.05 3.81 20.01
CA GLU A 101 -18.62 2.61 20.73
C GLU A 101 -19.67 1.49 20.71
N ALA A 102 -20.95 1.83 20.82
CA ALA A 102 -22.04 0.86 20.70
C ALA A 102 -22.06 0.19 19.31
N ALA A 103 -21.89 0.96 18.24
CA ALA A 103 -21.80 0.45 16.88
C ALA A 103 -20.52 -0.39 16.66
N LEU A 104 -19.37 0.10 17.15
CA LEU A 104 -18.08 -0.61 17.10
C LEU A 104 -18.12 -1.95 17.84
N LYS A 105 -18.87 -2.05 18.95
CA LYS A 105 -19.07 -3.30 19.68
C LYS A 105 -19.79 -4.37 18.84
N LYS A 106 -20.66 -3.97 17.91
CA LYS A 106 -21.31 -4.89 16.95
C LYS A 106 -20.31 -5.41 15.91
N LEU A 107 -19.30 -4.62 15.54
CA LEU A 107 -18.28 -4.97 14.55
C LEU A 107 -17.18 -5.89 15.11
N LEU A 108 -16.84 -5.71 16.39
CA LEU A 108 -15.80 -6.49 17.07
C LEU A 108 -15.86 -8.01 16.84
N PRO A 109 -17.00 -8.72 17.03
CA PRO A 109 -17.06 -10.17 16.84
C PRO A 109 -16.78 -10.60 15.40
N TYR A 110 -17.21 -9.80 14.41
CA TYR A 110 -16.98 -10.09 12.98
C TYR A 110 -15.50 -10.01 12.63
N GLN A 111 -14.84 -8.87 12.93
CA GLN A 111 -13.41 -8.73 12.68
C GLN A 111 -12.59 -9.79 13.43
N ARG A 112 -12.93 -10.06 14.69
CA ARG A 112 -12.24 -11.09 15.47
C ARG A 112 -12.35 -12.47 14.80
N ALA A 113 -13.54 -12.84 14.31
CA ALA A 113 -13.75 -14.12 13.64
C ALA A 113 -12.90 -14.24 12.36
N ASP A 114 -12.86 -13.20 11.55
CA ASP A 114 -12.06 -13.19 10.32
C ASP A 114 -10.56 -13.28 10.61
N PHE A 115 -10.06 -12.52 11.60
CA PHE A 115 -8.66 -12.59 12.01
C PHE A 115 -8.29 -13.96 12.58
N ILE A 116 -9.19 -14.62 13.32
CA ILE A 116 -8.98 -16.02 13.76
C ILE A 116 -8.80 -16.92 12.53
N GLY A 117 -9.64 -16.76 11.50
CA GLY A 117 -9.51 -17.50 10.25
C GLY A 117 -8.17 -17.26 9.57
N ILE A 118 -7.78 -16.00 9.40
CA ILE A 118 -6.51 -15.60 8.78
C ILE A 118 -5.32 -16.17 9.54
N PHE A 119 -5.26 -16.00 10.87
CA PHE A 119 -4.14 -16.48 11.68
C PHE A 119 -4.03 -18.01 11.69
N LYS A 120 -5.16 -18.75 11.62
CA LYS A 120 -5.15 -20.21 11.48
C LYS A 120 -4.53 -20.65 10.15
N GLU A 121 -4.83 -19.98 9.05
CA GLU A 121 -4.27 -20.30 7.73
C GLU A 121 -2.77 -20.00 7.67
N LEU A 122 -2.32 -18.94 8.35
CA LEU A 122 -0.92 -18.53 8.38
C LEU A 122 -0.01 -19.46 9.20
N LYS A 123 -0.54 -20.21 10.17
CA LYS A 123 0.20 -21.22 10.96
C LYS A 123 1.54 -20.71 11.53
N GLY A 124 1.61 -19.45 11.94
CA GLY A 124 2.82 -18.81 12.50
C GLY A 124 3.59 -17.91 11.55
N LEU A 125 3.21 -17.86 10.27
CA LEU A 125 3.67 -16.82 9.36
C LEU A 125 3.13 -15.45 9.78
N PRO A 126 3.88 -14.35 9.54
CA PRO A 126 3.50 -13.04 10.01
C PRO A 126 2.33 -12.46 9.21
N ALA A 127 1.45 -11.70 9.88
CA ALA A 127 0.32 -11.01 9.25
C ALA A 127 0.37 -9.51 9.52
N THR A 128 0.64 -8.72 8.49
CA THR A 128 0.58 -7.26 8.55
C THR A 128 -0.85 -6.79 8.31
N ILE A 129 -1.49 -6.28 9.35
CA ILE A 129 -2.88 -5.83 9.34
C ILE A 129 -2.88 -4.30 9.35
N ARG A 130 -3.43 -3.70 8.30
CA ARG A 130 -3.58 -2.26 8.18
C ARG A 130 -4.87 -1.83 8.88
N LEU A 131 -4.76 -0.86 9.77
CA LEU A 131 -5.93 -0.23 10.38
C LEU A 131 -6.78 0.49 9.33
N LEU A 132 -8.00 0.88 9.71
CA LEU A 132 -8.97 1.47 8.79
C LEU A 132 -8.36 2.67 8.07
N ASP A 133 -8.42 2.62 6.74
CA ASP A 133 -7.79 3.59 5.86
C ASP A 133 -8.77 4.45 5.04
N PRO A 134 -9.84 3.94 4.42
CA PRO A 134 -10.68 4.77 3.55
C PRO A 134 -11.44 5.87 4.32
N PRO A 135 -11.78 6.97 3.64
CA PRO A 135 -12.64 8.00 4.20
C PRO A 135 -14.04 7.44 4.44
N LEU A 136 -14.73 7.98 5.44
CA LEU A 136 -15.99 7.42 5.92
C LEU A 136 -17.11 7.44 4.87
N HIS A 137 -17.08 8.37 3.92
CA HIS A 137 -18.12 8.46 2.88
C HIS A 137 -18.15 7.25 1.95
N GLU A 138 -17.07 6.47 1.82
CA GLU A 138 -17.06 5.24 1.01
C GLU A 138 -17.98 4.14 1.57
N PHE A 139 -18.34 4.20 2.86
CA PHE A 139 -19.25 3.25 3.48
C PHE A 139 -20.71 3.71 3.48
N LEU A 140 -20.97 4.97 3.10
CA LEU A 140 -22.30 5.54 3.11
C LEU A 140 -23.11 5.08 1.89
N PRO A 141 -24.44 4.96 2.01
CA PRO A 141 -25.26 4.67 0.86
C PRO A 141 -25.16 5.82 -0.15
N LYS A 142 -25.18 5.50 -1.44
CA LYS A 142 -25.14 6.58 -2.45
C LYS A 142 -26.48 7.31 -2.48
N ALA A 143 -26.44 8.64 -2.58
CA ALA A 143 -27.65 9.48 -2.55
C ALA A 143 -28.64 9.16 -3.69
N ASN A 144 -28.14 8.65 -4.82
CA ASN A 144 -28.92 8.24 -5.99
C ASN A 144 -29.34 6.76 -5.98
N GLU A 145 -28.93 5.96 -5.00
CA GLU A 145 -29.27 4.54 -4.89
C GLU A 145 -30.40 4.34 -3.86
N GLU A 146 -31.66 4.51 -4.30
CA GLU A 146 -32.82 4.50 -3.40
C GLU A 146 -33.01 3.18 -2.64
N GLY A 147 -32.69 2.04 -3.27
CA GLY A 147 -32.78 0.73 -2.62
C GLY A 147 -31.87 0.64 -1.39
N GLU A 148 -30.62 1.04 -1.55
CA GLU A 148 -29.60 1.01 -0.48
C GLU A 148 -29.91 2.04 0.62
N MET A 149 -30.40 3.22 0.24
CA MET A 149 -30.86 4.25 1.17
C MET A 149 -32.00 3.73 2.05
N ASN A 150 -33.05 3.18 1.42
CA ASN A 150 -34.23 2.66 2.13
C ASN A 150 -33.86 1.51 3.07
N GLU A 151 -32.97 0.61 2.64
CA GLU A 151 -32.49 -0.47 3.50
C GLU A 151 -31.67 0.04 4.68
N THR A 152 -30.82 1.05 4.45
CA THR A 152 -30.06 1.70 5.53
C THR A 152 -31.00 2.33 6.56
N CYS A 153 -32.02 3.09 6.13
CA CYS A 153 -33.02 3.66 7.04
C CYS A 153 -33.70 2.56 7.87
N LYS A 154 -34.12 1.47 7.23
CA LYS A 154 -34.79 0.35 7.91
C LYS A 154 -33.90 -0.35 8.94
N LYS A 155 -32.64 -0.61 8.59
CA LYS A 155 -31.69 -1.37 9.44
C LYS A 155 -31.14 -0.52 10.59
N THR A 156 -30.92 0.76 10.36
CA THR A 156 -30.33 1.68 11.36
C THR A 156 -31.37 2.44 12.18
N GLY A 157 -32.62 2.53 11.69
CA GLY A 157 -33.67 3.35 12.30
C GLY A 157 -33.51 4.85 12.08
N LEU A 158 -32.54 5.28 11.25
CA LEU A 158 -32.27 6.68 10.94
C LEU A 158 -33.18 7.19 9.81
N THR A 159 -33.50 8.49 9.84
CA THR A 159 -34.29 9.13 8.78
C THR A 159 -33.44 9.39 7.54
N ARG A 160 -34.11 9.42 6.36
CA ARG A 160 -33.43 9.71 5.08
C ARG A 160 -32.79 11.08 5.10
N GLU A 161 -33.47 12.07 5.68
CA GLU A 161 -33.02 13.45 5.80
C GLU A 161 -31.72 13.53 6.60
N PHE A 162 -31.65 12.81 7.73
CA PHE A 162 -30.45 12.76 8.55
C PHE A 162 -29.27 12.10 7.82
N ILE A 163 -29.52 11.00 7.10
CA ILE A 163 -28.47 10.31 6.32
C ILE A 163 -27.95 11.23 5.20
N LEU A 164 -28.83 11.90 4.47
CA LEU A 164 -28.43 12.84 3.40
C LEU A 164 -27.64 14.03 3.95
N GLN A 165 -28.05 14.57 5.11
CA GLN A 165 -27.28 15.61 5.79
C GLN A 165 -25.87 15.12 6.12
N ARG A 166 -25.73 13.93 6.72
CA ARG A 166 -24.42 13.35 7.06
C ARG A 166 -23.56 13.05 5.84
N ILE A 167 -24.15 12.60 4.73
CA ILE A 167 -23.44 12.44 3.45
C ILE A 167 -22.89 13.80 2.99
N GLY A 168 -23.67 14.87 3.09
CA GLY A 168 -23.22 16.23 2.76
C GLY A 168 -22.09 16.71 3.67
N GLU A 169 -22.17 16.47 4.97
CA GLU A 169 -21.14 16.85 5.96
C GLU A 169 -19.81 16.09 5.77
N LEU A 170 -19.87 14.83 5.32
CA LEU A 170 -18.70 13.98 5.11
C LEU A 170 -18.18 14.02 3.66
N HIS A 171 -18.79 14.85 2.80
CA HIS A 171 -18.33 15.05 1.44
C HIS A 171 -17.00 15.80 1.44
N GLU A 172 -16.04 15.29 0.70
CA GLU A 172 -14.72 15.91 0.53
C GLU A 172 -14.45 16.10 -0.96
N ALA A 173 -13.88 17.24 -1.33
CA ALA A 173 -13.53 17.53 -2.73
C ALA A 173 -12.44 16.58 -3.26
N ASN A 174 -11.51 16.15 -2.40
CA ASN A 174 -10.43 15.23 -2.76
C ASN A 174 -10.30 14.12 -1.69
N PRO A 175 -11.15 13.08 -1.74
CA PRO A 175 -11.19 11.98 -0.76
C PRO A 175 -9.83 11.31 -0.48
N MET A 176 -9.00 11.17 -1.51
CA MET A 176 -7.67 10.56 -1.41
C MET A 176 -6.77 11.29 -0.40
N LEU A 177 -6.91 12.62 -0.28
CA LEU A 177 -6.10 13.46 0.63
C LEU A 177 -6.87 13.88 1.89
N GLY A 178 -8.06 13.33 2.13
CA GLY A 178 -9.01 13.79 3.13
C GLY A 178 -8.85 13.21 4.54
N HIS A 179 -9.97 13.16 5.27
CA HIS A 179 -10.08 12.71 6.65
C HIS A 179 -10.15 11.18 6.73
N ARG A 180 -8.99 10.55 6.61
CA ARG A 180 -8.84 9.10 6.49
C ARG A 180 -7.57 8.60 7.21
N GLY A 181 -7.35 7.28 7.21
CA GLY A 181 -6.15 6.66 7.79
C GLY A 181 -5.85 7.08 9.24
N CYS A 182 -4.59 7.36 9.57
CA CYS A 182 -4.21 7.75 10.93
C CYS A 182 -4.91 9.01 11.44
N ARG A 183 -5.33 9.93 10.56
CA ARG A 183 -6.04 11.16 10.95
C ARG A 183 -7.39 10.81 11.58
N LEU A 184 -8.09 9.87 10.96
CA LEU A 184 -9.34 9.33 11.47
C LEU A 184 -9.13 8.62 12.81
N GLY A 185 -8.09 7.80 12.93
CA GLY A 185 -7.74 7.14 14.19
C GLY A 185 -7.30 8.10 15.31
N VAL A 186 -6.80 9.29 14.98
CA VAL A 186 -6.48 10.35 15.96
C VAL A 186 -7.76 11.09 16.37
N ALA A 187 -8.65 11.40 15.44
CA ALA A 187 -9.92 12.08 15.72
C ALA A 187 -10.93 11.18 16.46
N TYR A 188 -10.95 9.88 16.14
CA TYR A 188 -11.85 8.88 16.72
C TYR A 188 -11.06 7.65 17.22
N PRO A 189 -10.31 7.78 18.33
CA PRO A 189 -9.45 6.71 18.87
C PRO A 189 -10.15 5.38 19.16
N GLU A 190 -11.45 5.40 19.43
CA GLU A 190 -12.32 4.23 19.64
C GLU A 190 -12.29 3.26 18.45
N ILE A 191 -12.12 3.75 17.21
CA ILE A 191 -11.99 2.90 16.02
C ILE A 191 -10.71 2.06 16.12
N THR A 192 -9.57 2.70 16.37
CA THR A 192 -8.27 2.03 16.56
C THR A 192 -8.32 1.07 17.73
N ARG A 193 -8.96 1.44 18.84
CA ARG A 193 -9.13 0.55 20.01
C ARG A 193 -9.90 -0.73 19.65
N MET A 194 -11.02 -0.59 18.94
CA MET A 194 -11.84 -1.74 18.53
C MET A 194 -11.04 -2.67 17.62
N GLN A 195 -10.37 -2.15 16.59
CA GLN A 195 -9.58 -2.95 15.66
C GLN A 195 -8.41 -3.65 16.35
N ALA A 196 -7.64 -2.93 17.18
CA ALA A 196 -6.57 -3.51 17.98
C ALA A 196 -7.10 -4.63 18.88
N ARG A 197 -8.25 -4.42 19.55
CA ARG A 197 -8.88 -5.43 20.40
C ARG A 197 -9.28 -6.67 19.61
N ALA A 198 -9.87 -6.50 18.42
CA ALA A 198 -10.23 -7.59 17.53
C ALA A 198 -8.99 -8.44 17.14
N ILE A 199 -7.90 -7.78 16.74
CA ILE A 199 -6.62 -8.41 16.36
C ILE A 199 -6.04 -9.20 17.53
N PHE A 200 -5.91 -8.59 18.71
CA PHE A 200 -5.28 -9.24 19.86
C PHE A 200 -6.16 -10.33 20.49
N GLU A 201 -7.49 -10.18 20.51
CA GLU A 201 -8.38 -11.25 20.96
C GLU A 201 -8.31 -12.45 20.02
N ALA A 202 -8.27 -12.22 18.70
CA ALA A 202 -8.10 -13.28 17.70
C ALA A 202 -6.75 -13.99 17.86
N ALA A 203 -5.66 -13.23 18.00
CA ALA A 203 -4.33 -13.79 18.22
C ALA A 203 -4.27 -14.61 19.53
N ALA A 204 -4.86 -14.11 20.62
CA ALA A 204 -4.95 -14.83 21.88
C ALA A 204 -5.68 -16.18 21.73
N GLU A 205 -6.80 -16.21 21.00
CA GLU A 205 -7.55 -17.45 20.78
C GLU A 205 -6.74 -18.48 19.98
N VAL A 206 -6.06 -18.03 18.93
CA VAL A 206 -5.25 -18.90 18.05
C VAL A 206 -4.02 -19.45 18.79
N ILE A 207 -3.36 -18.63 19.62
CA ILE A 207 -2.24 -19.09 20.45
C ILE A 207 -2.69 -20.07 21.53
N LYS A 208 -3.88 -19.87 22.14
CA LYS A 208 -4.46 -20.86 23.08
C LYS A 208 -4.69 -22.23 22.42
N LYS A 209 -4.97 -22.24 21.12
CA LYS A 209 -5.05 -23.46 20.29
C LYS A 209 -3.68 -24.00 19.86
N LYS A 210 -2.59 -23.51 20.47
CA LYS A 210 -1.19 -23.88 20.20
C LYS A 210 -0.71 -23.57 18.77
N ILE A 211 -1.39 -22.67 18.07
CA ILE A 211 -0.96 -22.20 16.75
C ILE A 211 -0.14 -20.92 16.97
N LYS A 212 1.10 -20.89 16.46
CA LYS A 212 1.93 -19.69 16.51
C LYS A 212 1.22 -18.54 15.79
N CYS A 213 1.29 -17.33 16.36
CA CYS A 213 0.67 -16.13 15.78
C CYS A 213 1.62 -14.95 15.96
N LYS A 214 1.83 -14.18 14.88
CA LYS A 214 2.74 -13.02 14.83
C LYS A 214 2.03 -11.85 14.14
N PRO A 215 1.08 -11.18 14.82
CA PRO A 215 0.42 -10.01 14.27
C PRO A 215 1.41 -8.83 14.15
N GLU A 216 1.34 -8.13 13.03
CA GLU A 216 2.05 -6.89 12.76
C GLU A 216 0.98 -5.82 12.49
N ILE A 217 0.87 -4.80 13.34
CA ILE A 217 -0.17 -3.77 13.21
C ILE A 217 0.44 -2.59 12.46
N MET A 218 -0.21 -2.18 11.37
CA MET A 218 0.25 -1.12 10.49
C MET A 218 -0.68 0.08 10.52
N VAL A 219 -0.12 1.24 10.88
CA VAL A 219 -0.82 2.52 10.85
C VAL A 219 -0.68 3.15 9.46
N PRO A 220 -1.78 3.40 8.73
CA PRO A 220 -1.76 4.01 7.39
C PRO A 220 -1.58 5.53 7.43
N LEU A 221 -1.18 6.10 6.29
CA LEU A 221 -1.18 7.53 5.96
C LEU A 221 -0.35 8.46 6.87
N VAL A 222 0.64 7.92 7.57
CA VAL A 222 1.48 8.68 8.50
C VAL A 222 2.40 9.65 7.75
N GLY A 223 2.33 10.93 8.13
CA GLY A 223 3.22 11.98 7.66
C GLY A 223 4.11 12.58 8.76
N PHE A 224 3.72 12.45 10.02
CA PHE A 224 4.42 12.97 11.20
C PHE A 224 4.63 11.88 12.25
N LYS A 225 5.80 11.88 12.91
CA LYS A 225 6.10 10.93 13.99
C LYS A 225 5.02 10.90 15.07
N LYS A 226 4.48 12.07 15.46
CA LYS A 226 3.47 12.17 16.52
C LYS A 226 2.15 11.47 16.17
N GLU A 227 1.76 11.44 14.89
CA GLU A 227 0.58 10.70 14.44
C GLU A 227 0.75 9.20 14.74
N LEU A 228 1.92 8.65 14.43
CA LEU A 228 2.26 7.26 14.73
C LEU A 228 2.33 7.01 16.24
N ASP A 229 2.98 7.89 17.00
CA ASP A 229 3.12 7.75 18.46
C ASP A 229 1.77 7.63 19.16
N LEU A 230 0.80 8.45 18.77
CA LEU A 230 -0.56 8.44 19.33
C LEU A 230 -1.28 7.11 19.05
N GLN A 231 -1.16 6.60 17.82
CA GLN A 231 -1.77 5.31 17.45
C GLN A 231 -1.09 4.13 18.15
N VAL A 232 0.26 4.14 18.22
CA VAL A 232 1.04 3.09 18.91
C VAL A 232 0.70 3.04 20.39
N ALA A 233 0.50 4.19 21.05
CA ALA A 233 0.10 4.24 22.45
C ALA A 233 -1.23 3.49 22.67
N ILE A 234 -2.24 3.77 21.83
CA ILE A 234 -3.55 3.11 21.88
C ILE A 234 -3.43 1.60 21.63
N ILE A 235 -2.66 1.20 20.60
CA ILE A 235 -2.46 -0.20 20.25
C ILE A 235 -1.81 -0.97 21.42
N ASN A 236 -0.77 -0.39 22.03
CA ASN A 236 -0.05 -1.01 23.14
C ASN A 236 -0.90 -1.11 24.42
N GLU A 237 -1.70 -0.08 24.71
CA GLU A 237 -2.67 -0.08 25.82
C GLU A 237 -3.65 -1.26 25.68
N VAL A 238 -4.28 -1.39 24.51
CA VAL A 238 -5.24 -2.47 24.22
C VAL A 238 -4.56 -3.84 24.21
N ALA A 239 -3.35 -3.95 23.64
CA ALA A 239 -2.57 -5.18 23.66
C ALA A 239 -2.33 -5.65 25.10
N ALA A 240 -1.90 -4.75 25.98
CA ALA A 240 -1.63 -5.05 27.39
C ALA A 240 -2.91 -5.48 28.13
N ALA A 241 -4.03 -4.79 27.90
CA ALA A 241 -5.32 -5.15 28.47
C ALA A 241 -5.76 -6.57 28.05
N VAL A 242 -5.74 -6.87 26.75
CA VAL A 242 -6.12 -8.19 26.22
C VAL A 242 -5.18 -9.29 26.71
N MET A 243 -3.86 -9.06 26.75
CA MET A 243 -2.91 -10.05 27.26
C MET A 243 -3.14 -10.35 28.75
N LYS A 244 -3.48 -9.34 29.55
CA LYS A 244 -3.83 -9.50 30.97
C LYS A 244 -5.15 -10.27 31.13
N GLU A 245 -6.21 -9.86 30.43
CA GLU A 245 -7.53 -10.51 30.46
C GLU A 245 -7.46 -11.97 30.04
N LYS A 246 -6.75 -12.27 28.95
CA LYS A 246 -6.68 -13.62 28.38
C LYS A 246 -5.57 -14.47 29.00
N LYS A 247 -4.72 -13.90 29.87
CA LYS A 247 -3.56 -14.52 30.52
C LYS A 247 -2.62 -15.18 29.51
N ILE A 248 -2.25 -14.44 28.46
CA ILE A 248 -1.40 -14.96 27.38
C ILE A 248 -0.44 -13.89 26.88
N ARG A 249 0.78 -14.28 26.53
CA ARG A 249 1.75 -13.39 25.88
C ARG A 249 1.60 -13.50 24.36
N ILE A 250 1.43 -12.37 23.71
CA ILE A 250 1.32 -12.27 22.25
C ILE A 250 2.55 -11.49 21.75
N PRO A 251 3.47 -12.08 21.00
CA PRO A 251 4.50 -11.31 20.33
C PRO A 251 3.87 -10.56 19.16
N TYR A 252 4.07 -9.24 19.09
CA TYR A 252 3.56 -8.41 18.00
C TYR A 252 4.55 -7.32 17.64
N MET A 253 4.35 -6.73 16.46
CA MET A 253 5.05 -5.51 16.06
C MET A 253 4.06 -4.41 15.71
N VAL A 254 4.47 -3.15 15.89
CA VAL A 254 3.75 -1.99 15.38
C VAL A 254 4.66 -1.21 14.44
N GLY A 255 4.15 -0.90 13.27
CA GLY A 255 4.86 -0.19 12.23
C GLY A 255 3.92 0.71 11.45
N THR A 256 4.40 1.22 10.33
CA THR A 256 3.63 2.19 9.56
C THR A 256 3.81 2.00 8.07
N MET A 257 2.82 2.50 7.34
CA MET A 257 2.86 2.61 5.91
C MET A 257 3.62 3.89 5.53
N ILE A 258 4.67 3.76 4.73
CA ILE A 258 5.37 4.92 4.15
C ILE A 258 4.76 5.19 2.77
N GLU A 259 3.75 6.05 2.76
CA GLU A 259 2.97 6.37 1.58
C GLU A 259 2.67 7.86 1.39
N VAL A 260 3.01 8.68 2.39
CA VAL A 260 3.02 10.14 2.28
C VAL A 260 4.46 10.60 2.02
N PRO A 261 4.73 11.46 1.02
CA PRO A 261 6.09 11.94 0.74
C PRO A 261 6.81 12.53 1.97
N ARG A 262 6.08 13.25 2.82
CA ARG A 262 6.63 13.76 4.10
C ARG A 262 7.13 12.65 5.02
N GLY A 263 6.38 11.54 5.11
CA GLY A 263 6.80 10.37 5.89
C GLY A 263 8.08 9.73 5.37
N ALA A 264 8.26 9.70 4.04
CA ALA A 264 9.50 9.23 3.44
C ALA A 264 10.69 10.17 3.69
N LEU A 265 10.45 11.49 3.68
CA LEU A 265 11.47 12.51 3.94
C LEU A 265 11.94 12.55 5.40
N THR A 266 11.07 12.16 6.35
CA THR A 266 11.32 12.19 7.81
C THR A 266 11.35 10.77 8.41
N ALA A 267 11.72 9.79 7.60
CA ALA A 267 11.65 8.38 7.96
C ALA A 267 12.57 8.00 9.14
N ASP A 268 13.67 8.73 9.34
CA ASP A 268 14.56 8.62 10.48
C ASP A 268 13.86 8.94 11.80
N GLU A 269 13.01 9.98 11.85
CA GLU A 269 12.19 10.31 13.02
C GLU A 269 11.11 9.25 13.25
N ILE A 270 10.41 8.83 12.19
CA ILE A 270 9.33 7.84 12.28
C ILE A 270 9.88 6.48 12.76
N ALA A 271 11.08 6.08 12.34
CA ALA A 271 11.71 4.81 12.71
C ALA A 271 12.09 4.70 14.20
N GLN A 272 12.12 5.81 14.94
CA GLN A 272 12.28 5.77 16.40
C GLN A 272 11.13 4.98 17.05
N THR A 273 9.93 5.09 16.50
CA THR A 273 8.72 4.41 16.98
C THR A 273 8.38 3.18 16.15
N ALA A 274 8.42 3.28 14.82
CA ALA A 274 8.06 2.19 13.92
C ALA A 274 9.08 1.04 13.99
N GLN A 275 8.59 -0.20 14.15
CA GLN A 275 9.42 -1.41 14.10
C GLN A 275 9.55 -1.97 12.67
N PHE A 276 8.67 -1.55 11.77
CA PHE A 276 8.73 -1.88 10.35
C PHE A 276 8.13 -0.75 9.50
N PHE A 277 8.57 -0.68 8.24
CA PHE A 277 7.93 0.12 7.19
C PHE A 277 7.35 -0.79 6.11
N SER A 278 6.15 -0.44 5.65
CA SER A 278 5.60 -0.97 4.41
C SER A 278 5.38 0.18 3.43
N PHE A 279 6.04 0.16 2.27
CA PHE A 279 5.85 1.19 1.26
C PHE A 279 4.49 1.00 0.58
N GLY A 280 3.54 1.90 0.86
CA GLY A 280 2.26 2.03 0.17
C GLY A 280 2.45 2.75 -1.15
N THR A 281 3.08 2.07 -2.11
CA THR A 281 3.57 2.73 -3.33
C THR A 281 2.48 3.24 -4.27
N ASN A 282 1.25 2.75 -4.14
CA ASN A 282 0.13 3.32 -4.89
C ASN A 282 -0.06 4.79 -4.49
N ASP A 283 -0.29 5.06 -3.21
CA ASP A 283 -0.49 6.42 -2.70
C ASP A 283 0.78 7.26 -2.76
N LEU A 284 1.95 6.65 -2.51
CA LEU A 284 3.22 7.35 -2.67
C LEU A 284 3.42 7.84 -4.10
N THR A 285 3.10 7.02 -5.11
CA THR A 285 3.16 7.44 -6.52
C THR A 285 2.16 8.55 -6.79
N GLN A 286 0.90 8.42 -6.33
CA GLN A 286 -0.12 9.45 -6.55
C GLN A 286 0.33 10.81 -5.99
N MET A 287 0.80 10.85 -4.74
CA MET A 287 1.22 12.10 -4.09
C MET A 287 2.54 12.65 -4.65
N THR A 288 3.46 11.80 -5.08
CA THR A 288 4.75 12.24 -5.64
C THR A 288 4.59 12.83 -7.03
N LEU A 289 3.74 12.22 -7.86
CA LEU A 289 3.51 12.67 -9.24
C LEU A 289 2.39 13.70 -9.35
N GLY A 290 1.59 13.89 -8.30
CA GLY A 290 0.38 14.72 -8.36
C GLY A 290 -0.67 14.12 -9.29
N MET A 291 -0.77 12.79 -9.35
CA MET A 291 -1.64 12.07 -10.27
C MET A 291 -2.67 11.25 -9.48
N SER A 292 -3.96 11.57 -9.64
CA SER A 292 -5.04 10.69 -9.22
C SER A 292 -5.02 9.43 -10.09
N ARG A 293 -4.93 8.26 -9.46
CA ARG A 293 -4.92 6.98 -10.16
C ARG A 293 -6.19 6.80 -10.98
N ASP A 294 -7.34 7.12 -10.39
CA ASP A 294 -8.66 6.93 -10.99
C ASP A 294 -8.89 7.86 -12.19
N ASP A 295 -8.22 9.01 -12.22
CA ASP A 295 -8.32 9.97 -13.33
C ASP A 295 -7.21 9.86 -14.37
N SER A 296 -6.09 9.23 -14.01
CA SER A 296 -4.87 9.19 -14.83
C SER A 296 -5.07 8.54 -16.21
N GLY A 297 -6.02 7.60 -16.32
CA GLY A 297 -6.37 6.95 -17.59
C GLY A 297 -6.76 7.92 -18.71
N LYS A 298 -7.23 9.13 -18.37
CA LYS A 298 -7.62 10.17 -19.33
C LYS A 298 -6.43 10.77 -20.10
N PHE A 299 -5.23 10.77 -19.53
CA PHE A 299 -4.05 11.42 -20.14
C PHE A 299 -2.81 10.52 -20.25
N LEU A 300 -2.74 9.40 -19.53
CA LEU A 300 -1.58 8.49 -19.57
C LEU A 300 -1.21 8.03 -20.99
N PRO A 301 -2.14 7.68 -21.90
CA PRO A 301 -1.78 7.33 -23.27
C PRO A 301 -1.05 8.46 -24.02
N ALA A 302 -1.46 9.71 -23.80
CA ALA A 302 -0.79 10.86 -24.41
C ALA A 302 0.63 11.06 -23.83
N TYR A 303 0.81 10.84 -22.52
CA TYR A 303 2.13 10.88 -21.88
C TYR A 303 3.06 9.78 -22.40
N GLN A 304 2.53 8.58 -22.66
CA GLN A 304 3.29 7.47 -23.26
C GLN A 304 3.68 7.77 -24.70
N ASN A 305 2.75 8.29 -25.52
CA ASN A 305 3.02 8.67 -26.90
C ASN A 305 4.04 9.81 -27.02
N ALA A 306 4.08 10.70 -26.04
CA ALA A 306 5.06 11.78 -25.94
C ALA A 306 6.36 11.35 -25.24
N GLU A 307 6.52 10.06 -24.92
CA GLU A 307 7.69 9.49 -24.25
C GLU A 307 8.04 10.15 -22.88
N ILE A 308 7.05 10.80 -22.25
CA ILE A 308 7.21 11.41 -20.91
C ILE A 308 7.33 10.30 -19.86
N VAL A 309 6.56 9.23 -20.03
CA VAL A 309 6.64 8.01 -19.21
C VAL A 309 6.76 6.80 -20.12
N THR A 310 7.62 5.86 -19.76
CA THR A 310 7.84 4.62 -20.54
C THR A 310 6.75 3.57 -20.31
N GLY A 311 5.88 3.79 -19.33
CA GLY A 311 4.84 2.84 -18.92
C GLY A 311 3.92 3.47 -17.87
N ASN A 312 2.91 2.71 -17.44
CA ASN A 312 2.01 3.16 -16.39
C ASN A 312 2.76 3.18 -15.03
N PRO A 313 2.96 4.36 -14.40
CA PRO A 313 3.72 4.47 -13.14
C PRO A 313 3.02 3.85 -11.94
N PHE A 314 1.74 3.47 -12.07
CA PHE A 314 0.99 2.71 -11.06
C PHE A 314 1.13 1.19 -11.21
N ALA A 315 1.66 0.72 -12.34
CA ALA A 315 1.89 -0.70 -12.61
C ALA A 315 3.36 -1.10 -12.36
N SER A 316 4.30 -0.25 -12.76
CA SER A 316 5.73 -0.42 -12.52
C SER A 316 6.31 0.86 -11.91
N ILE A 317 7.13 0.71 -10.88
CA ILE A 317 7.54 1.83 -10.05
C ILE A 317 8.44 2.81 -10.80
N ASP A 318 8.14 4.10 -10.70
CA ASP A 318 9.07 5.15 -11.10
C ASP A 318 10.29 5.14 -10.19
N GLN A 319 11.39 4.54 -10.64
CA GLN A 319 12.62 4.41 -9.86
C GLN A 319 13.39 5.73 -9.69
N THR A 320 13.07 6.75 -10.50
CA THR A 320 13.81 8.02 -10.57
C THR A 320 13.20 9.12 -9.72
N GLY A 321 11.87 9.20 -9.62
CA GLY A 321 11.14 10.05 -8.70
C GLY A 321 10.72 9.30 -7.43
N VAL A 322 9.69 8.45 -7.52
CA VAL A 322 9.14 7.70 -6.36
C VAL A 322 10.20 6.84 -5.69
N GLY A 323 11.04 6.16 -6.47
CA GLY A 323 12.14 5.35 -5.97
C GLY A 323 13.20 6.15 -5.21
N LYS A 324 13.33 7.46 -5.45
CA LYS A 324 14.21 8.34 -4.65
C LYS A 324 13.65 8.55 -3.25
N LEU A 325 12.34 8.72 -3.10
CA LEU A 325 11.68 8.78 -1.78
C LEU A 325 11.87 7.47 -1.01
N ILE A 326 11.70 6.33 -1.67
CA ILE A 326 11.92 5.01 -1.05
C ILE A 326 13.37 4.86 -0.60
N ARG A 327 14.35 5.22 -1.45
CA ARG A 327 15.77 5.19 -1.06
C ARG A 327 16.06 6.03 0.18
N MET A 328 15.52 7.24 0.26
CA MET A 328 15.68 8.11 1.43
C MET A 328 15.05 7.48 2.68
N ALA A 329 13.84 6.94 2.55
CA ALA A 329 13.15 6.30 3.67
C ALA A 329 13.86 5.03 4.17
N VAL A 330 14.38 4.21 3.26
CA VAL A 330 15.21 3.03 3.60
C VAL A 330 16.48 3.45 4.34
N ALA A 331 17.15 4.50 3.88
CA ALA A 331 18.36 5.01 4.50
C ALA A 331 18.09 5.59 5.91
N GLY A 332 17.12 6.50 6.03
CA GLY A 332 16.75 7.11 7.31
C GLY A 332 16.22 6.09 8.32
N GLY A 333 15.38 5.15 7.86
CA GLY A 333 14.86 4.08 8.71
C GLY A 333 15.96 3.21 9.31
N ARG A 334 16.92 2.76 8.48
CA ARG A 334 18.06 1.95 8.93
C ARG A 334 19.07 2.72 9.76
N GLN A 335 19.22 4.03 9.52
CA GLN A 335 20.08 4.89 10.32
C GLN A 335 19.60 4.92 11.78
N THR A 336 18.30 5.09 11.99
CA THR A 336 17.71 5.13 13.33
C THR A 336 17.53 3.74 13.94
N ARG A 337 17.09 2.76 13.14
CA ARG A 337 16.81 1.38 13.56
C ARG A 337 17.46 0.39 12.58
N PRO A 338 18.71 -0.05 12.82
CA PRO A 338 19.44 -0.91 11.89
C PRO A 338 18.75 -2.23 11.52
N ASP A 339 17.94 -2.77 12.43
CA ASP A 339 17.18 -4.01 12.27
C ASP A 339 15.74 -3.79 11.77
N ILE A 340 15.39 -2.57 11.32
CA ILE A 340 14.03 -2.26 10.85
C ILE A 340 13.65 -3.17 9.69
N LYS A 341 12.48 -3.80 9.80
CA LYS A 341 11.90 -4.59 8.72
C LYS A 341 11.33 -3.65 7.66
N LEU A 342 11.73 -3.81 6.41
CA LEU A 342 11.31 -2.93 5.31
C LEU A 342 10.62 -3.77 4.24
N GLY A 343 9.39 -3.45 3.88
CA GLY A 343 8.69 -4.12 2.80
C GLY A 343 7.92 -3.16 1.92
N ILE A 344 7.37 -3.69 0.85
CA ILE A 344 6.49 -2.97 -0.08
C ILE A 344 5.19 -3.75 -0.25
N CYS A 345 4.08 -3.03 -0.35
CA CYS A 345 2.78 -3.59 -0.68
C CYS A 345 2.12 -2.78 -1.80
N GLY A 346 1.07 -3.34 -2.40
CA GLY A 346 0.38 -2.76 -3.56
C GLY A 346 0.71 -3.49 -4.86
N GLU A 347 0.48 -2.82 -5.99
CA GLU A 347 0.58 -3.45 -7.31
C GLU A 347 2.02 -3.66 -7.76
N HIS A 348 2.90 -2.72 -7.40
CA HIS A 348 4.33 -2.80 -7.69
C HIS A 348 5.00 -4.03 -7.04
N GLY A 349 4.47 -4.52 -5.91
CA GLY A 349 5.01 -5.70 -5.22
C GLY A 349 4.94 -7.00 -6.05
N GLY A 350 4.16 -7.04 -7.13
CA GLY A 350 4.09 -8.17 -8.06
C GLY A 350 4.65 -7.89 -9.44
N ASP A 351 5.24 -6.71 -9.68
CA ASP A 351 5.82 -6.31 -10.96
C ASP A 351 7.31 -6.68 -10.98
N PRO A 352 7.80 -7.49 -11.94
CA PRO A 352 9.18 -7.98 -11.93
C PRO A 352 10.24 -6.88 -11.83
N ALA A 353 10.08 -5.77 -12.55
CA ALA A 353 11.04 -4.66 -12.53
C ALA A 353 11.06 -3.97 -11.14
N SER A 354 9.88 -3.75 -10.57
CA SER A 354 9.73 -3.19 -9.22
C SER A 354 10.25 -4.13 -8.13
N VAL A 355 10.07 -5.45 -8.27
CA VAL A 355 10.60 -6.46 -7.34
C VAL A 355 12.13 -6.46 -7.38
N LYS A 356 12.75 -6.42 -8.58
CA LYS A 356 14.20 -6.29 -8.72
C LYS A 356 14.72 -5.01 -8.09
N PHE A 357 14.02 -3.89 -8.29
CA PHE A 357 14.34 -2.63 -7.64
C PHE A 357 14.31 -2.75 -6.11
N CYS A 358 13.25 -3.34 -5.54
CA CYS A 358 13.14 -3.55 -4.09
C CYS A 358 14.27 -4.44 -3.55
N ASN A 359 14.63 -5.50 -4.27
CA ASN A 359 15.76 -6.35 -3.92
C ASN A 359 17.09 -5.56 -3.90
N SER A 360 17.32 -4.67 -4.88
CA SER A 360 18.52 -3.82 -4.93
C SER A 360 18.65 -2.85 -3.74
N LEU A 361 17.53 -2.47 -3.12
CA LEU A 361 17.51 -1.65 -1.89
C LEU A 361 17.65 -2.50 -0.62
N GLY A 362 17.67 -3.82 -0.76
CA GLY A 362 17.70 -4.78 0.33
C GLY A 362 16.41 -4.78 1.16
N LEU A 363 15.24 -4.55 0.56
CA LEU A 363 13.98 -4.74 1.30
C LEU A 363 13.89 -6.17 1.84
N THR A 364 13.27 -6.32 3.01
CA THR A 364 13.02 -7.62 3.64
C THR A 364 12.00 -8.43 2.86
N TYR A 365 10.95 -7.79 2.33
CA TYR A 365 9.90 -8.47 1.57
C TYR A 365 9.22 -7.61 0.50
N VAL A 366 8.62 -8.28 -0.48
CA VAL A 366 7.58 -7.72 -1.37
C VAL A 366 6.24 -8.38 -1.07
N SER A 367 5.14 -7.67 -1.29
CA SER A 367 3.78 -8.17 -1.04
C SER A 367 2.84 -7.83 -2.18
N CYS A 368 2.21 -8.84 -2.78
CA CYS A 368 1.33 -8.71 -3.95
C CYS A 368 0.05 -9.54 -3.80
N SER A 369 -0.92 -9.40 -4.71
CA SER A 369 -2.14 -10.23 -4.67
C SER A 369 -1.82 -11.74 -4.78
N PRO A 370 -2.69 -12.64 -4.28
CA PRO A 370 -2.38 -14.07 -4.15
C PRO A 370 -1.91 -14.72 -5.45
N TYR A 371 -2.57 -14.41 -6.58
CA TYR A 371 -2.24 -14.98 -7.88
C TYR A 371 -0.97 -14.41 -8.51
N ARG A 372 -0.44 -13.29 -8.00
CA ARG A 372 0.84 -12.72 -8.43
C ARG A 372 2.03 -13.24 -7.63
N VAL A 373 1.79 -13.97 -6.53
CA VAL A 373 2.84 -14.57 -5.69
C VAL A 373 3.84 -15.39 -6.51
N PRO A 374 3.43 -16.29 -7.44
CA PRO A 374 4.40 -17.05 -8.22
C PRO A 374 5.31 -16.17 -9.10
N THR A 375 4.75 -15.14 -9.72
CA THR A 375 5.51 -14.18 -10.54
C THR A 375 6.48 -13.37 -9.69
N ALA A 376 6.05 -12.90 -8.51
CA ALA A 376 6.92 -12.19 -7.58
C ALA A 376 8.05 -13.07 -7.06
N ARG A 377 7.78 -14.36 -6.78
CA ARG A 377 8.81 -15.34 -6.38
C ARG A 377 9.84 -15.57 -7.47
N LEU A 378 9.40 -15.73 -8.72
CA LEU A 378 10.32 -15.84 -9.86
C LEU A 378 11.18 -14.58 -10.02
N ALA A 379 10.56 -13.40 -9.97
CA ALA A 379 11.28 -12.13 -10.08
C ALA A 379 12.29 -11.92 -8.93
N ALA A 380 11.92 -12.30 -7.69
CA ALA A 380 12.82 -12.21 -6.53
C ALA A 380 13.99 -13.21 -6.62
N ALA A 381 13.75 -14.42 -7.15
CA ALA A 381 14.81 -15.39 -7.42
C ALA A 381 15.78 -14.87 -8.50
N GLN A 382 15.27 -14.35 -9.61
CA GLN A 382 16.09 -13.74 -10.66
C GLN A 382 16.90 -12.55 -10.14
N ALA A 383 16.27 -11.68 -9.34
CA ALA A 383 16.96 -10.53 -8.74
C ALA A 383 18.14 -10.95 -7.84
N ALA A 384 17.96 -12.03 -7.06
CA ALA A 384 19.01 -12.55 -6.20
C ALA A 384 20.18 -13.13 -7.00
N LEU A 385 19.90 -13.91 -8.05
CA LEU A 385 20.94 -14.49 -8.92
C LEU A 385 21.73 -13.41 -9.68
N GLU A 386 21.04 -12.42 -10.26
CA GLU A 386 21.66 -11.28 -10.95
C GLU A 386 22.59 -10.49 -10.01
N GLN A 387 22.21 -10.37 -8.73
CA GLN A 387 23.03 -9.70 -7.72
C GLN A 387 24.26 -10.53 -7.31
N GLU A 388 24.13 -11.85 -7.20
CA GLU A 388 25.25 -12.77 -6.90
C GLU A 388 26.28 -12.80 -8.05
N GLU A 389 25.82 -12.86 -9.31
CA GLU A 389 26.69 -12.81 -10.49
C GLU A 389 27.46 -11.48 -10.58
N CYS A 390 26.78 -10.36 -10.30
CA CYS A 390 27.43 -9.05 -10.24
C CYS A 390 28.54 -9.01 -9.18
N CYS A 391 28.32 -9.62 -8.01
CA CYS A 391 29.33 -9.72 -6.95
C CYS A 391 30.50 -10.64 -7.31
N CYS A 392 30.26 -11.74 -8.05
CA CYS A 392 31.32 -12.67 -8.48
C CYS A 392 32.20 -12.07 -9.58
N CYS A 393 31.62 -11.34 -10.54
CA CYS A 393 32.37 -10.74 -11.66
C CYS A 393 33.28 -9.57 -11.24
N CYS A 394 33.04 -8.92 -10.10
CA CYS A 394 33.82 -7.75 -9.68
C CYS A 394 35.06 -8.05 -8.82
N GLY A 395 35.35 -9.32 -8.48
CA GLY A 395 36.62 -9.77 -7.91
C GLY A 395 37.09 -9.08 -6.61
N LYS A 396 36.25 -8.25 -5.98
CA LYS A 396 36.57 -7.48 -4.76
C LYS A 396 35.35 -7.52 -3.83
N GLY A 397 35.43 -8.37 -2.80
CA GLY A 397 34.37 -8.57 -1.82
C GLY A 397 33.79 -7.28 -1.24
N ASP A 398 32.47 -7.29 -1.01
CA ASP A 398 31.56 -6.38 -0.27
C ASP A 398 31.69 -4.85 -0.37
N LYS A 399 32.76 -4.30 -0.96
CA LYS A 399 33.03 -2.86 -1.00
C LYS A 399 32.65 -2.19 -2.32
N CYS A 400 32.40 -2.95 -3.40
CA CYS A 400 32.09 -2.37 -4.71
C CYS A 400 30.66 -1.79 -4.76
N CYS A 401 29.66 -2.49 -4.23
CA CYS A 401 28.25 -2.10 -4.33
C CYS A 401 27.87 -0.88 -3.47
N LYS A 402 28.70 -0.45 -2.51
CA LYS A 402 28.43 0.72 -1.67
C LYS A 402 28.86 2.06 -2.29
N ASN A 403 29.67 2.06 -3.36
CA ASN A 403 30.33 3.27 -3.86
C ASN A 403 29.81 3.81 -5.21
N GLU A 404 28.88 3.15 -5.89
CA GLU A 404 28.35 3.65 -7.17
C GLU A 404 27.54 4.96 -7.05
N GLY A 405 27.06 5.29 -5.84
CA GLY A 405 26.40 6.57 -5.56
C GLY A 405 27.33 7.80 -5.58
N LYS A 406 28.65 7.61 -5.42
CA LYS A 406 29.63 8.73 -5.43
C LYS A 406 30.29 8.96 -6.79
N ALA A 407 30.38 7.93 -7.63
CA ALA A 407 31.08 8.04 -8.92
C ALA A 407 30.24 8.73 -10.02
N LYS A 408 28.91 8.58 -9.99
CA LYS A 408 28.02 9.21 -11.00
C LYS A 408 27.82 10.71 -10.78
N THR A 409 27.90 11.21 -9.55
CA THR A 409 27.80 12.64 -9.20
C THR A 409 29.01 13.47 -9.65
N ALA A 410 30.20 12.87 -9.70
CA ALA A 410 31.41 13.57 -10.17
C ALA A 410 31.45 13.75 -11.71
N LYS A 411 30.86 12.82 -12.48
CA LYS A 411 30.80 12.93 -13.94
C LYS A 411 29.76 13.93 -14.43
N THR A 412 28.59 14.05 -13.77
CA THR A 412 27.59 15.07 -14.11
C THR A 412 28.03 16.50 -13.77
N ALA A 413 28.79 16.69 -12.68
CA ALA A 413 29.34 18.01 -12.34
C ALA A 413 30.35 18.53 -13.38
N LYS A 414 31.17 17.65 -13.98
CA LYS A 414 32.12 18.05 -15.03
C LYS A 414 31.42 18.45 -16.35
N VAL A 415 30.30 17.82 -16.70
CA VAL A 415 29.54 18.16 -17.92
C VAL A 415 28.78 19.48 -17.74
N ALA A 416 28.20 19.75 -16.56
CA ALA A 416 27.52 21.01 -16.27
C ALA A 416 28.46 22.24 -16.31
N SER A 417 29.72 22.08 -15.86
CA SER A 417 30.71 23.17 -15.90
C SER A 417 31.16 23.56 -17.31
N LYS A 418 31.03 22.66 -18.29
CA LYS A 418 31.39 22.92 -19.70
C LYS A 418 30.25 23.59 -20.46
N ALA A 419 28.99 23.33 -20.11
CA ALA A 419 27.82 23.96 -20.71
C ALA A 419 27.64 25.43 -20.25
N ALA A 420 28.00 25.76 -19.00
CA ALA A 420 27.88 27.12 -18.46
C ALA A 420 28.90 28.14 -19.01
N LYS A 421 29.91 27.72 -19.78
CA LYS A 421 30.87 28.60 -20.45
C LYS A 421 30.51 28.96 -21.90
N ALA A 422 29.39 28.45 -22.42
CA ALA A 422 28.94 28.69 -23.79
C ALA A 422 27.59 29.42 -23.84
N SER A 423 27.50 30.58 -23.17
CA SER A 423 26.39 31.52 -23.39
C SER A 423 26.81 32.93 -22.96
N ALA A 424 27.40 33.69 -23.89
CA ALA A 424 27.60 35.12 -23.76
C ALA A 424 26.38 35.87 -24.35
N PRO A 425 25.99 37.05 -23.82
CA PRO A 425 24.75 37.71 -24.19
C PRO A 425 24.85 38.51 -25.50
N VAL A 426 23.81 38.46 -26.30
CA VAL A 426 23.63 39.22 -27.55
C VAL A 426 23.37 40.70 -27.20
N LYS A 427 24.18 41.61 -27.77
CA LYS A 427 24.06 43.06 -27.66
C LYS A 427 22.90 43.59 -28.49
N ALA A 428 22.06 44.45 -27.90
CA ALA A 428 21.05 45.24 -28.58
C ALA A 428 21.70 46.37 -29.42
N ALA A 429 21.33 46.44 -30.70
CA ALA A 429 21.75 47.51 -31.61
C ALA A 429 20.81 48.72 -31.49
N LYS A 430 21.41 49.90 -31.27
CA LYS A 430 20.79 51.22 -31.38
C LYS A 430 20.74 51.64 -32.85
N THR A 431 19.62 52.18 -33.30
CA THR A 431 19.54 53.05 -34.49
C THR A 431 18.85 54.36 -34.12
N ALA A 432 19.46 55.47 -34.53
CA ALA A 432 19.10 56.82 -34.15
C ALA A 432 18.34 57.56 -35.25
N LYS A 433 17.38 58.38 -34.79
CA LYS A 433 16.89 59.69 -35.29
C LYS A 433 16.46 59.86 -36.76
N LYS A 434 15.21 60.33 -36.92
CA LYS A 434 14.93 61.61 -37.60
C LYS A 434 13.63 62.25 -37.08
N ALA A 435 13.68 63.56 -36.92
CA ALA A 435 12.65 64.45 -36.39
C ALA A 435 11.68 64.94 -37.49
N ALA A 436 10.44 65.28 -37.14
CA ALA A 436 9.83 66.60 -37.38
C ALA A 436 8.28 66.60 -37.22
N LYS A 437 7.79 67.67 -36.59
CA LYS A 437 6.49 68.37 -36.77
C LYS A 437 5.18 67.77 -36.23
N LYS A 438 4.69 68.38 -35.13
CA LYS A 438 3.28 68.76 -34.88
C LYS A 438 2.74 69.63 -36.05
N PRO A 439 1.41 69.77 -36.29
CA PRO A 439 0.40 70.06 -35.26
C PRO A 439 -1.04 69.52 -35.50
N ALA A 440 -1.91 69.89 -34.54
CA ALA A 440 -3.34 70.23 -34.67
C ALA A 440 -4.41 69.24 -34.15
N LYS A 441 -5.14 69.78 -33.16
CA LYS A 441 -6.51 69.49 -32.71
C LYS A 441 -7.45 68.96 -33.82
N LYS A 442 -8.30 68.00 -33.48
CA LYS A 442 -9.77 68.12 -33.60
C LYS A 442 -10.50 67.03 -32.80
N THR A 443 -11.41 67.53 -31.98
CA THR A 443 -12.61 66.93 -31.40
C THR A 443 -13.43 66.09 -32.38
N ALA A 444 -14.01 64.97 -31.93
CA ALA A 444 -15.44 64.64 -32.12
C ALA A 444 -15.85 63.35 -31.37
N LYS A 445 -17.01 63.44 -30.72
CA LYS A 445 -17.81 62.36 -30.13
C LYS A 445 -18.27 61.35 -31.18
N LYS A 446 -18.33 60.07 -30.83
CA LYS A 446 -19.60 59.31 -30.66
C LYS A 446 -19.35 58.03 -29.90
#